data_AF-A0A266Q9M7-F1
#
_entry.id   AF-A0A266Q9M7-F1
#
_cell.length_a   1.000
_cell.length_b   1.000
_cell.length_c   1.000
_cell.angle_alpha   90.00
_cell.angle_beta   90.00
_cell.angle_gamma   90.00
#
_symmetry.space_group_name_H-M   'P 1'
#
loop_
_entity.id
_entity.type
_entity.pdbx_description
1 polymer ?
#
loop_
_entity_poly.entity_id
_entity_poly.type
_entity_poly.pdbx_seq_one_letter_code
_entity_poly.pdbx_strand_id
1 'polypeptide(L)'
;MSHHIMNHEKWLREEQGETARELAEILRLAQEMGRRLCNETHGDMYDEVRLLMSLLHQTRAQADLIDAQLNSADPVAELLRRRETRQ
;
A
#
# COMPACT_ATOMS: atom_id res chain seq x y z
N MET A 1 -7.30 -3.31 -32.04
CA MET A 1 -6.70 -2.22 -31.21
C MET A 1 -7.09 -2.32 -29.74
N SER A 2 -8.34 -2.68 -29.38
CA SER A 2 -8.78 -2.77 -27.98
C SER A 2 -8.10 -3.84 -27.11
N HIS A 3 -7.66 -4.97 -27.68
CA HIS A 3 -6.95 -6.03 -26.92
C HIS A 3 -5.58 -5.59 -26.38
N HIS A 4 -4.85 -4.73 -27.11
CA HIS A 4 -3.55 -4.24 -26.66
C HIS A 4 -3.67 -3.25 -25.50
N ILE A 5 -4.73 -2.44 -25.50
CA ILE A 5 -5.03 -1.47 -24.44
C ILE A 5 -5.47 -2.17 -23.16
N MET A 6 -6.37 -3.16 -23.25
CA MET A 6 -6.77 -3.99 -22.11
C MET A 6 -5.58 -4.72 -21.45
N ASN A 7 -4.62 -5.20 -22.23
CA ASN A 7 -3.42 -5.85 -21.69
C ASN A 7 -2.51 -4.85 -20.95
N HIS A 8 -2.40 -3.61 -21.43
CA HIS A 8 -1.60 -2.57 -20.78
C HIS A 8 -2.23 -2.10 -19.47
N GLU A 9 -3.55 -1.88 -19.43
CA GLU A 9 -4.27 -1.51 -18.21
C GLU A 9 -4.19 -2.59 -17.13
N LYS A 10 -4.28 -3.86 -17.53
CA LYS A 10 -4.13 -4.99 -16.61
C LYS A 10 -2.72 -5.05 -16.02
N TRP A 11 -1.69 -4.97 -16.88
CA TRP A 11 -0.29 -4.96 -16.45
C TRP A 11 0.00 -3.77 -15.51
N LEU A 12 -0.47 -2.57 -15.87
CA LEU A 12 -0.27 -1.38 -15.04
C LEU A 12 -0.91 -1.52 -13.65
N ARG A 13 -2.10 -2.14 -13.54
CA ARG A 13 -2.71 -2.40 -12.24
C ARG A 13 -1.92 -3.40 -11.40
N GLU A 14 -1.36 -4.45 -12.02
CA GLU A 14 -0.52 -5.44 -11.33
C GLU A 14 0.75 -4.77 -10.78
N GLU A 15 1.43 -3.94 -11.58
CA GLU A 15 2.62 -3.17 -11.17
C GLU A 15 2.30 -2.19 -10.03
N GLN A 16 1.15 -1.51 -10.08
CA GLN A 16 0.71 -0.61 -9.01
C GLN A 16 0.48 -1.37 -7.70
N GLY A 17 -0.16 -2.54 -7.76
CA GLY A 17 -0.36 -3.40 -6.58
C GLY A 17 0.95 -3.91 -6.01
N GLU A 18 1.89 -4.33 -6.87
CA GLU A 18 3.24 -4.71 -6.43
C GLU A 18 3.97 -3.56 -5.74
N THR A 19 3.96 -2.38 -6.36
CA THR A 19 4.59 -1.18 -5.79
C THR A 19 3.99 -0.81 -4.43
N ALA A 20 2.68 -0.89 -4.27
CA ALA A 20 1.99 -0.58 -3.01
C ALA A 20 2.40 -1.57 -1.90
N ARG A 21 2.48 -2.86 -2.23
CA ARG A 21 2.95 -3.92 -1.32
C ARG A 21 4.40 -3.71 -0.89
N GLU A 22 5.31 -3.45 -1.83
CA GLU A 22 6.72 -3.19 -1.52
C GLU A 22 6.90 -1.96 -0.62
N LEU A 23 6.13 -0.90 -0.89
CA LEU A 23 6.12 0.30 -0.05
C LEU A 23 5.67 0.00 1.39
N ALA A 24 4.62 -0.81 1.56
CA ALA A 24 4.14 -1.22 2.88
C ALA A 24 5.20 -2.04 3.66
N GLU A 25 5.94 -2.92 2.97
CA GLU A 25 7.05 -3.70 3.56
C GLU A 25 8.21 -2.79 4.02
N ILE A 26 8.62 -1.82 3.20
CA ILE A 26 9.66 -0.85 3.55
C ILE A 26 9.24 -0.01 4.77
N LEU A 27 7.99 0.47 4.79
CA LEU A 27 7.46 1.26 5.90
C LEU A 27 7.39 0.43 7.19
N ARG A 28 7.08 -0.86 7.11
CA ARG A 28 7.13 -1.76 8.25
C ARG A 28 8.55 -1.88 8.82
N LEU A 29 9.57 -1.98 7.96
CA LEU A 29 10.97 -2.00 8.41
C LEU A 29 11.35 -0.67 9.07
N ALA A 30 10.96 0.47 8.47
CA ALA A 30 11.22 1.79 9.03
C ALA A 30 10.56 1.98 10.41
N GLN A 31 9.33 1.49 10.60
CA GLN A 31 8.64 1.51 11.90
C GLN A 31 9.40 0.69 12.96
N GLU A 32 9.90 -0.48 12.59
CA GLU A 32 10.68 -1.31 13.52
C GLU A 32 12.01 -0.63 13.89
N MET A 33 12.68 0.02 12.94
CA MET A 33 13.87 0.82 13.23
C MET A 33 13.55 2.02 14.13
N GLY A 34 12.47 2.75 13.85
CA GLY A 34 12.04 3.88 14.68
C GLY A 34 11.62 3.45 16.10
N ARG A 35 11.02 2.25 16.25
CA ARG A 35 10.73 1.67 17.57
C ARG A 35 12.00 1.39 18.36
N ARG A 36 13.06 0.87 17.73
CA ARG A 36 14.36 0.68 18.39
C ARG A 36 14.96 2.03 18.78
N LEU A 37 14.91 3.00 17.87
CA LEU A 37 15.38 4.36 18.14
C LEU A 37 14.64 5.01 19.32
N CYS A 38 13.32 4.82 19.45
CA CYS A 38 12.55 5.25 20.62
C CYS A 38 13.06 4.67 21.94
N ASN A 39 13.48 3.40 21.93
CA ASN A 39 13.97 2.74 23.15
C ASN A 39 15.38 3.21 23.54
N GLU A 40 16.16 3.70 22.58
CA GLU A 40 17.54 4.15 22.78
C GLU A 40 17.64 5.66 23.03
N THR A 41 16.66 6.42 22.54
CA THR A 41 16.65 7.90 22.63
C THR A 41 16.00 8.37 23.92
N HIS A 42 16.62 9.34 24.58
CA HIS A 42 16.15 9.94 25.83
C HIS A 42 16.28 11.47 25.77
N GLY A 43 15.63 12.17 26.71
CA GLY A 43 15.68 13.63 26.79
C GLY A 43 15.02 14.30 25.59
N ASP A 44 15.52 15.46 25.18
CA ASP A 44 14.87 16.33 24.18
C ASP A 44 14.70 15.66 22.80
N MET A 45 15.55 14.70 22.45
CA MET A 45 15.43 13.96 21.19
C MET A 45 14.28 12.93 21.21
N TYR A 46 13.78 12.54 22.38
CA TYR A 46 12.74 11.52 22.48
C TYR A 46 11.43 11.96 21.82
N ASP A 47 11.05 13.24 22.00
CA ASP A 47 9.83 13.78 21.41
C ASP A 47 9.88 13.80 19.88
N GLU A 48 11.04 14.13 19.31
CA GLU A 48 11.25 14.10 17.85
C GLU A 48 11.17 12.67 17.30
N VAL A 49 11.76 11.69 17.99
CA VAL A 49 11.68 10.28 17.58
C VAL A 49 10.25 9.75 17.73
N ARG A 50 9.51 10.19 18.75
CA ARG A 50 8.09 9.86 18.91
C ARG A 50 7.23 10.46 17.79
N LEU A 51 7.52 11.69 17.37
CA LEU A 51 6.85 12.33 16.23
C LEU A 51 7.15 11.57 14.93
N LEU A 52 8.41 11.23 14.67
CA LEU A 52 8.81 10.40 13.54
C LEU A 52 8.02 9.08 13.50
N MET A 53 7.90 8.39 14.63
CA MET A 53 7.12 7.15 14.73
C MET A 53 5.64 7.35 14.41
N SER A 54 5.02 8.44 14.88
CA SER A 54 3.64 8.77 14.54
C SER A 54 3.45 8.97 13.03
N LEU A 55 4.38 9.69 12.39
CA LEU A 55 4.36 9.90 10.94
C LEU A 55 4.52 8.59 10.18
N LEU A 56 5.45 7.71 10.59
CA LEU A 56 5.62 6.39 9.98
C LEU A 56 4.37 5.51 10.13
N HIS A 57 3.66 5.61 11.26
CA HIS A 57 2.37 4.96 11.45
C HIS A 57 1.30 5.46 10.47
N GLN A 58 1.17 6.79 10.33
CA GLN A 58 0.21 7.40 9.40
C GLN A 58 0.53 7.06 7.94
N THR A 59 1.80 7.14 7.54
CA THR A 59 2.24 6.82 6.18
C THR A 59 1.96 5.37 5.83
N ARG A 60 2.18 4.42 6.75
CA ARG A 60 1.84 3.01 6.52
C ARG A 60 0.34 2.80 6.38
N ALA A 61 -0.47 3.41 7.25
CA ALA A 61 -1.93 3.32 7.14
C ALA A 61 -2.43 3.84 5.78
N GLN A 62 -1.81 4.91 5.26
CA GLN A 62 -2.11 5.43 3.93
C GLN A 62 -1.69 4.46 2.81
N ALA A 63 -0.52 3.81 2.93
CA ALA A 63 -0.07 2.80 1.98
C ALA A 63 -1.03 1.58 1.96
N ASP A 64 -1.45 1.11 3.13
CA ASP A 64 -2.41 -0.01 3.27
C ASP A 64 -3.77 0.35 2.62
N LEU A 65 -4.23 1.61 2.73
CA LEU A 65 -5.44 2.09 2.07
C LEU A 65 -5.29 2.09 0.53
N ILE A 66 -4.15 2.54 0.01
CA ILE A 66 -3.86 2.55 -1.43
C ILE A 66 -3.83 1.12 -1.96
N ASP A 67 -3.14 0.20 -1.27
CA ASP A 67 -3.11 -1.22 -1.61
C ASP A 67 -4.52 -1.81 -1.64
N ALA A 68 -5.32 -1.53 -0.60
CA ALA A 68 -6.71 -1.97 -0.55
C ALA A 68 -7.56 -1.42 -1.71
N GLN A 69 -7.33 -0.19 -2.16
CA GLN A 69 -8.05 0.39 -3.32
C GLN A 69 -7.63 -0.26 -4.64
N LEU A 70 -6.35 -0.59 -4.80
CA LEU A 70 -5.83 -1.25 -6.00
C LEU A 70 -6.27 -2.72 -6.08
N ASN A 71 -6.33 -3.39 -4.93
CA ASN A 71 -6.64 -4.83 -4.81
C ASN A 71 -8.09 -5.14 -4.45
N SER A 72 -8.90 -4.15 -4.03
CA SER A 72 -10.34 -4.34 -3.90
C SER A 72 -10.85 -4.66 -5.29
N ALA A 73 -11.15 -5.94 -5.52
CA ALA A 73 -11.82 -6.38 -6.73
C ALA A 73 -13.02 -5.47 -6.92
N ASP A 74 -12.99 -4.64 -7.96
CA ASP A 74 -14.10 -3.76 -8.29
C ASP A 74 -15.35 -4.65 -8.34
N PRO A 75 -16.26 -4.55 -7.35
CA PRO A 75 -17.37 -5.49 -7.23
C PRO A 75 -18.22 -5.46 -8.49
N VAL A 76 -18.26 -4.30 -9.16
CA VAL A 76 -18.96 -4.11 -10.43
C VAL A 76 -18.22 -4.82 -11.55
N ALA A 77 -16.89 -4.71 -11.65
CA ALA A 77 -16.11 -5.42 -12.65
C ALA A 77 -16.19 -6.95 -12.50
N GLU A 78 -16.19 -7.46 -11.25
CA GLU A 78 -16.37 -8.89 -10.96
C GLU A 78 -17.80 -9.36 -11.30
N LEU A 79 -18.83 -8.56 -10.99
CA LEU A 79 -20.21 -8.84 -11.38
C LEU A 79 -20.42 -8.81 -12.90
N LEU A 80 -19.76 -7.90 -13.61
CA LEU A 80 -19.79 -7.81 -15.07
C LEU A 80 -19.12 -9.02 -15.73
N ARG A 81 -17.93 -9.43 -15.27
CA ARG A 81 -17.27 -10.67 -15.75
C ARG A 81 -18.12 -11.91 -15.55
N ARG A 82 -18.81 -12.04 -14.41
CA ARG A 82 -19.71 -13.16 -14.11
C ARG A 82 -20.94 -13.20 -15.03
N ARG A 83 -21.34 -12.06 -15.58
CA ARG A 83 -22.45 -11.97 -16.54
C ARG A 83 -22.00 -12.37 -17.95
N GLU A 84 -20.78 -12.03 -18.34
CA GLU A 84 -20.17 -12.41 -19.63
C GLU A 84 -19.84 -13.90 -19.71
N THR A 85 -19.46 -14.55 -18.60
CA THR A 85 -19.17 -16.00 -18.57
C THR A 85 -20.42 -16.90 -18.55
N ARG A 86 -21.63 -16.33 -18.48
CA ARG A 86 -22.90 -17.06 -18.51
C ARG A 86 -23.64 -16.98 -19.86
N GLN A 87 -23.04 -16.36 -20.88
CA GLN A 87 -23.49 -16.41 -22.28
C GLN A 87 -22.64 -17.41 -23.06
#